data_AF-A0A2V8GDI9-F1
#
_entry.id   AF-A0A2V8GDI9-F1
#
_cell.length_a   1.000
_cell.length_b   1.000
_cell.length_c   1.000
_cell.angle_alpha   90.00
_cell.angle_beta   90.00
_cell.angle_gamma   90.00
#
_symmetry.space_group_name_H-M   'P 1'
#
loop_
_entity.id
_entity.type
_entity.pdbx_description
1 polymer ?
#
loop_
_entity_poly.entity_id
_entity_poly.type
_entity_poly.pdbx_seq_one_letter_code
_entity_poly.pdbx_strand_id
1 'polypeptide(L)'
;MTGTTLTPARLWKRMTPDQRHRAARAFWHDENAADDQIQAVLLISQQKKFRPKTVIGLDEERKARHLASLPSLPDTLAARALVIYHLAEQRAMMGAFLDALGIAHENGLIQEDDVKPDKAKVAPAAAAIAKQYPPDDVSLYLSTLLCQDPETWGELRDVVTSDS
;
A
#
# COMPACT_ATOMS: atom_id res chain seq x y z
N MET A 1 -25.41 10.88 3.51
CA MET A 1 -24.51 10.23 2.54
C MET A 1 -23.41 9.55 3.33
N THR A 2 -23.43 8.22 3.45
CA THR A 2 -22.40 7.47 4.19
C THR A 2 -21.11 7.51 3.38
N GLY A 3 -20.30 8.54 3.65
CA GLY A 3 -18.93 8.65 3.15
C GLY A 3 -18.21 7.36 3.49
N THR A 4 -17.83 6.64 2.46
CA THR A 4 -17.26 5.31 2.59
C THR A 4 -15.83 5.48 3.11
N THR A 5 -15.61 5.28 4.41
CA THR A 5 -14.28 5.44 5.02
C THR A 5 -13.25 4.58 4.28
N LEU A 6 -12.21 5.23 3.79
CA LEU A 6 -11.05 4.60 3.17
C LEU A 6 -10.28 3.87 4.28
N THR A 7 -10.08 2.57 4.14
CA THR A 7 -9.29 1.78 5.10
C THR A 7 -8.30 0.89 4.37
N PRO A 8 -7.18 0.49 5.01
CA PRO A 8 -6.18 -0.36 4.38
C PRO A 8 -6.76 -1.69 3.85
N ALA A 9 -7.66 -2.34 4.60
CA ALA A 9 -8.31 -3.58 4.15
C ALA A 9 -9.13 -3.39 2.86
N ARG A 10 -9.74 -2.22 2.67
CA ARG A 10 -10.48 -1.90 1.44
C ARG A 10 -9.55 -1.62 0.27
N LEU A 11 -8.41 -0.98 0.51
CA LEU A 11 -7.38 -0.79 -0.50
C LEU A 11 -6.84 -2.13 -0.97
N TRP A 12 -6.51 -3.04 -0.05
CA TRP A 12 -6.13 -4.40 -0.37
C TRP A 12 -7.15 -5.11 -1.29
N LYS A 13 -8.45 -4.95 -0.99
CA LYS A 13 -9.52 -5.53 -1.81
C LYS A 13 -9.62 -4.91 -3.21
N ARG A 14 -9.30 -3.62 -3.36
CA ARG A 14 -9.31 -2.89 -4.64
C ARG A 14 -8.11 -3.24 -5.52
N MET A 15 -6.99 -3.68 -4.95
CA MET A 15 -5.81 -4.08 -5.70
C MET A 15 -6.14 -5.18 -6.72
N THR A 16 -5.52 -5.07 -7.89
CA THR A 16 -5.59 -6.13 -8.91
C THR A 16 -4.97 -7.43 -8.37
N PRO A 17 -5.31 -8.61 -8.94
CA PRO A 17 -4.72 -9.88 -8.50
C PRO A 17 -3.18 -9.87 -8.57
N ASP A 18 -2.64 -9.21 -9.59
CA ASP A 18 -1.20 -9.07 -9.84
C ASP A 18 -0.53 -8.13 -8.82
N GLN A 19 -1.15 -6.97 -8.53
CA GLN A 19 -0.70 -6.09 -7.43
C GLN A 19 -0.71 -6.82 -6.08
N ARG A 20 -1.76 -7.57 -5.75
CA ARG A 20 -1.82 -8.35 -4.49
C ARG A 20 -0.74 -9.40 -4.40
N HIS A 21 -0.44 -10.09 -5.50
CA HIS A 21 0.63 -11.08 -5.53
C HIS A 21 2.01 -10.43 -5.33
N ARG A 22 2.32 -9.34 -6.05
CA ARG A 22 3.56 -8.58 -5.84
C ARG A 22 3.69 -8.05 -4.41
N ALA A 23 2.63 -7.45 -3.87
CA ALA A 23 2.60 -6.96 -2.49
C ALA A 23 2.84 -8.09 -1.48
N ALA A 24 2.18 -9.24 -1.67
CA ALA A 24 2.39 -10.40 -0.82
C ALA A 24 3.83 -10.94 -0.93
N ARG A 25 4.42 -10.97 -2.14
CA ARG A 25 5.81 -11.40 -2.33
C ARG A 25 6.79 -10.46 -1.62
N ALA A 26 6.64 -9.15 -1.81
CA ALA A 26 7.45 -8.15 -1.13
C ALA A 26 7.30 -8.25 0.40
N PHE A 27 6.09 -8.46 0.90
CA PHE A 27 5.81 -8.65 2.32
C PHE A 27 6.56 -9.84 2.95
N TRP A 28 6.63 -10.99 2.27
CA TRP A 28 7.37 -12.15 2.76
C TRP A 28 8.90 -12.00 2.64
N HIS A 29 9.37 -11.13 1.75
CA HIS A 29 10.79 -10.86 1.55
C HIS A 29 11.33 -9.78 2.51
N ASP A 30 10.48 -8.94 3.10
CA ASP A 30 10.91 -7.89 4.03
C ASP A 30 11.32 -8.48 5.39
N GLU A 31 12.62 -8.40 5.70
CA GLU A 31 13.19 -8.84 6.98
C GLU A 31 12.67 -8.03 8.18
N ASN A 32 12.20 -6.80 7.96
CA ASN A 32 11.63 -5.93 9.00
C ASN A 32 10.14 -6.19 9.23
N ALA A 33 9.56 -7.22 8.62
CA ALA A 33 8.13 -7.57 8.75
C ALA A 33 7.91 -8.85 9.56
N ALA A 34 8.90 -9.35 10.30
CA ALA A 34 8.84 -10.66 10.98
C ALA A 34 7.59 -10.85 11.86
N ASP A 35 7.22 -9.86 12.69
CA ASP A 35 6.05 -9.95 13.56
C ASP A 35 4.74 -9.97 12.75
N ASP A 36 4.62 -9.12 11.73
CA ASP A 36 3.48 -9.11 10.82
C ASP A 36 3.37 -10.42 10.03
N GLN A 37 4.50 -10.99 9.62
CA GLN A 37 4.59 -12.26 8.91
C GLN A 37 4.07 -13.41 9.78
N ILE A 38 4.34 -13.40 11.09
CA ILE A 38 3.74 -14.34 12.04
C ILE A 38 2.21 -14.16 12.07
N GLN A 39 1.71 -12.93 12.11
CA GLN A 39 0.25 -12.69 12.06
C GLN A 39 -0.36 -13.18 10.74
N ALA A 40 0.32 -12.98 9.61
CA ALA A 40 -0.10 -13.49 8.31
C ALA A 40 -0.14 -15.02 8.26
N VAL A 41 0.85 -15.71 8.88
CA VAL A 41 0.86 -17.16 9.04
C VAL A 41 -0.39 -17.63 9.78
N LEU A 42 -0.73 -17.00 10.91
CA LEU A 42 -1.91 -17.35 11.70
C LEU A 42 -3.21 -17.12 10.92
N LEU A 43 -3.30 -16.00 10.21
CA LEU A 43 -4.45 -15.67 9.37
C LEU A 43 -4.64 -16.68 8.24
N ILE A 44 -3.58 -17.02 7.49
CA ILE A 44 -3.63 -18.03 6.43
C ILE A 44 -4.04 -19.39 7.01
N SER A 45 -3.48 -19.75 8.17
CA SER A 45 -3.80 -21.00 8.86
C SER A 45 -5.29 -21.11 9.17
N GLN A 46 -5.88 -20.04 9.72
CA GLN A 46 -7.29 -19.96 10.03
C GLN A 46 -8.16 -20.04 8.75
N GLN A 47 -7.85 -19.23 7.74
CA GLN A 47 -8.67 -19.09 6.53
C GLN A 47 -8.59 -20.32 5.61
N LYS A 48 -7.42 -20.98 5.55
CA LYS A 48 -7.20 -22.18 4.73
C LYS A 48 -7.34 -23.49 5.53
N LYS A 49 -7.63 -23.41 6.83
CA LYS A 49 -7.70 -24.54 7.76
C LYS A 49 -6.42 -25.37 7.82
N PHE A 50 -5.28 -24.71 7.67
CA PHE A 50 -3.97 -25.34 7.81
C PHE A 50 -3.50 -25.28 9.26
N ARG A 51 -2.63 -26.23 9.65
CA ARG A 51 -1.86 -26.10 10.89
C ARG A 51 -0.82 -24.98 10.69
N PRO A 52 -0.55 -24.11 11.68
CA PRO A 52 0.46 -23.06 11.55
C PRO A 52 1.83 -23.57 11.08
N LYS A 53 2.28 -24.71 11.60
CA LYS A 53 3.52 -25.35 11.18
C LYS A 53 3.56 -25.68 9.68
N THR A 54 2.42 -25.99 9.07
CA THR A 54 2.31 -26.22 7.63
C THR A 54 2.60 -24.94 6.87
N VAL A 55 1.99 -23.82 7.27
CA VAL A 55 2.19 -22.52 6.60
C VAL A 55 3.62 -22.02 6.79
N ILE A 56 4.20 -22.17 7.99
CA ILE A 56 5.59 -21.82 8.27
C ILE A 56 6.56 -22.54 7.32
N GLY A 57 6.31 -23.83 7.07
CA GLY A 57 7.15 -24.66 6.20
C GLY A 57 6.94 -24.48 4.70
N LEU A 58 6.01 -23.61 4.26
CA LEU A 58 5.87 -23.25 2.86
C LEU A 58 7.03 -22.33 2.41
N ASP A 59 7.43 -22.45 1.15
CA ASP A 59 8.26 -21.45 0.48
C ASP A 59 7.53 -20.09 0.39
N GLU A 60 8.29 -19.02 0.22
CA GLU A 60 7.77 -17.64 0.18
C GLU A 60 6.73 -17.44 -0.93
N GLU A 61 6.94 -18.05 -2.10
CA GLU A 61 6.03 -17.92 -3.23
C GLU A 61 4.65 -18.54 -2.93
N ARG A 62 4.61 -19.71 -2.29
CA ARG A 62 3.36 -20.32 -1.83
C ARG A 62 2.70 -19.50 -0.73
N LYS A 63 3.47 -18.95 0.21
CA LYS A 63 2.94 -18.02 1.23
C LYS A 63 2.34 -16.78 0.58
N ALA A 64 3.02 -16.21 -0.41
CA ALA A 64 2.56 -15.04 -1.17
C ALA A 64 1.24 -15.32 -1.88
N ARG A 65 1.13 -16.44 -2.59
CA ARG A 65 -0.13 -16.87 -3.24
C ARG A 65 -1.27 -17.03 -2.23
N HIS A 66 -1.01 -17.63 -1.07
CA HIS A 66 -2.04 -17.77 -0.05
C HIS A 66 -2.51 -16.42 0.50
N LEU A 67 -1.58 -15.52 0.83
CA LEU A 67 -1.88 -14.18 1.34
C LEU A 67 -2.65 -13.36 0.29
N ALA A 68 -2.16 -13.31 -0.95
CA ALA A 68 -2.79 -12.63 -2.09
C ALA A 68 -4.21 -13.12 -2.39
N SER A 69 -4.48 -14.42 -2.14
CA SER A 69 -5.80 -15.02 -2.33
C SER A 69 -6.83 -14.65 -1.25
N LEU A 70 -6.41 -14.03 -0.14
CA LEU A 70 -7.33 -13.66 0.92
C LEU A 70 -8.18 -12.46 0.48
N PRO A 71 -9.52 -12.54 0.58
CA PRO A 71 -10.42 -11.49 0.09
C PRO A 71 -10.34 -10.20 0.91
N SER A 72 -9.84 -10.28 2.14
CA SER A 72 -9.60 -9.16 3.05
C SER A 72 -8.48 -9.53 4.00
N LEU A 73 -7.75 -8.52 4.47
CA LEU A 73 -6.81 -8.62 5.59
C LEU A 73 -7.32 -7.76 6.75
N PRO A 74 -6.88 -8.00 8.00
CA PRO A 74 -6.99 -7.02 9.07
C PRO A 74 -6.31 -5.69 8.66
N ASP A 75 -6.84 -4.55 9.10
CA ASP A 75 -6.36 -3.24 8.66
C ASP A 75 -4.86 -3.03 8.95
N THR A 76 -4.35 -3.51 10.09
CA THR A 76 -2.93 -3.39 10.44
C THR A 76 -2.04 -4.15 9.45
N LEU A 77 -2.42 -5.39 9.10
CA LEU A 77 -1.67 -6.22 8.15
C LEU A 77 -1.78 -5.68 6.72
N ALA A 78 -2.95 -5.19 6.34
CA ALA A 78 -3.14 -4.51 5.05
C ALA A 78 -2.28 -3.24 4.95
N ALA A 79 -2.26 -2.42 6.01
CA ALA A 79 -1.44 -1.21 6.05
C ALA A 79 0.04 -1.54 5.86
N ARG A 80 0.55 -2.54 6.58
CA ARG A 80 1.94 -3.00 6.43
C ARG A 80 2.22 -3.50 5.01
N ALA A 81 1.35 -4.35 4.45
CA ALA A 81 1.53 -4.88 3.11
C ALA A 81 1.52 -3.79 2.02
N LEU A 82 0.69 -2.76 2.17
CA LEU A 82 0.65 -1.61 1.25
C LEU A 82 1.95 -0.79 1.32
N VAL A 83 2.44 -0.48 2.53
CA VAL A 83 3.72 0.22 2.71
C VAL A 83 4.86 -0.53 2.05
N ILE A 84 4.98 -1.84 2.33
CA ILE A 84 6.04 -2.67 1.77
C ILE A 84 5.91 -2.74 0.24
N TYR A 85 4.70 -2.90 -0.30
CA TYR A 85 4.47 -2.89 -1.74
C TYR A 85 4.98 -1.60 -2.39
N HIS A 86 4.63 -0.44 -1.85
CA HIS A 86 5.07 0.83 -2.41
C HIS A 86 6.59 1.00 -2.35
N LEU A 87 7.21 0.62 -1.22
CA LEU A 87 8.66 0.69 -1.04
C LEU A 87 9.45 -0.35 -1.85
N ALA A 88 8.85 -1.48 -2.21
CA ALA A 88 9.51 -2.50 -3.02
C ALA A 88 9.33 -2.24 -4.52
N GLU A 89 8.13 -1.88 -4.94
CA GLU A 89 7.73 -1.90 -6.36
C GLU A 89 7.53 -0.49 -6.96
N GLN A 90 7.39 0.56 -6.12
CA GLN A 90 6.92 1.88 -6.58
C GLN A 90 7.77 3.07 -6.13
N ARG A 91 9.02 2.85 -5.68
CA ARG A 91 9.91 3.93 -5.22
C ARG A 91 10.09 5.06 -6.21
N ALA A 92 10.20 4.75 -7.51
CA ALA A 92 10.36 5.77 -8.55
C ALA A 92 9.12 6.69 -8.62
N MET A 93 7.91 6.13 -8.51
CA MET A 93 6.67 6.91 -8.49
C MET A 93 6.55 7.74 -7.22
N MET A 94 6.89 7.17 -6.06
CA MET A 94 6.91 7.88 -4.79
C MET A 94 7.86 9.09 -4.85
N GLY A 95 9.08 8.89 -5.34
CA GLY A 95 10.06 9.96 -5.52
C GLY A 95 9.55 11.04 -6.47
N ALA A 96 9.06 10.66 -7.66
CA ALA A 96 8.54 11.62 -8.63
C ALA A 96 7.37 12.48 -8.08
N PHE A 97 6.51 11.90 -7.23
CA PHE A 97 5.45 12.63 -6.56
C PHE A 97 6.00 13.64 -5.55
N LEU A 98 6.93 13.21 -4.69
CA LEU A 98 7.55 14.06 -3.68
C LEU A 98 8.43 15.17 -4.30
N ASP A 99 9.17 14.86 -5.35
CA ASP A 99 9.93 15.82 -6.17
C ASP A 99 9.01 16.91 -6.75
N ALA A 100 7.86 16.53 -7.30
CA ALA A 100 6.88 17.47 -7.85
C ALA A 100 6.29 18.39 -6.77
N LEU A 101 6.23 17.94 -5.51
CA LEU A 101 5.82 18.75 -4.37
C LEU A 101 6.96 19.61 -3.80
N GLY A 102 8.22 19.29 -4.16
CA GLY A 102 9.41 19.89 -3.57
C GLY A 102 9.68 19.42 -2.14
N ILE A 103 9.25 18.20 -1.80
CA ILE A 103 9.45 17.58 -0.48
C ILE A 103 10.76 16.80 -0.51
N ALA A 104 11.66 17.09 0.44
CA ALA A 104 12.90 16.34 0.60
C ALA A 104 12.61 14.89 0.98
N HIS A 105 13.24 13.96 0.24
CA HIS A 105 13.06 12.54 0.48
C HIS A 105 14.33 11.76 0.14
N GLU A 106 14.45 10.56 0.71
CA GLU A 106 15.46 9.58 0.33
C GLU A 106 14.75 8.33 -0.20
N ASN A 107 14.91 8.04 -1.49
CA ASN A 107 14.32 6.86 -2.13
C ASN A 107 12.80 6.70 -1.87
N GLY A 108 12.05 7.81 -1.89
CA GLY A 108 10.60 7.85 -1.64
C GLY A 108 10.20 7.94 -0.16
N LEU A 109 11.16 7.97 0.78
CA LEU A 109 10.91 8.15 2.21
C LEU A 109 11.14 9.60 2.60
N ILE A 110 10.09 10.24 3.12
CA ILE A 110 10.15 11.58 3.69
C ILE A 110 11.10 11.56 4.90
N GLN A 111 12.00 12.55 4.96
CA GLN A 111 13.03 12.65 6.01
C GLN A 111 12.57 13.46 7.22
N GLU A 112 11.52 14.27 7.07
CA GLU A 112 10.99 15.17 8.09
C GLU A 112 9.61 14.69 8.57
N ASP A 113 9.39 14.63 9.88
CA ASP A 113 8.14 14.09 10.44
C ASP A 113 6.92 15.03 10.27
N ASP A 114 7.15 16.34 10.04
CA ASP A 114 6.10 17.38 10.02
C ASP A 114 5.90 18.02 8.62
N VAL A 115 6.12 17.26 7.55
CA VAL A 115 5.95 17.79 6.18
C VAL A 115 4.50 18.17 5.92
N LYS A 116 4.30 19.43 5.52
CA LYS A 116 3.00 19.95 5.07
C LYS A 116 3.10 20.28 3.59
N PRO A 117 2.51 19.46 2.68
CA PRO A 117 2.55 19.76 1.26
C PRO A 117 1.82 21.08 0.99
N ASP A 118 2.34 21.86 0.05
CA ASP A 118 1.60 22.98 -0.52
C ASP A 118 0.35 22.44 -1.22
N LYS A 119 -0.81 22.75 -0.66
CA LYS A 119 -2.12 22.29 -1.15
C LYS A 119 -2.32 22.56 -2.64
N ALA A 120 -1.82 23.69 -3.13
CA ALA A 120 -1.94 24.06 -4.55
C ALA A 120 -1.10 23.15 -5.47
N LYS A 121 -0.09 22.47 -4.94
CA LYS A 121 0.79 21.56 -5.70
C LYS A 121 0.33 20.11 -5.70
N VAL A 122 -0.54 19.70 -4.77
CA VAL A 122 -0.97 18.30 -4.62
C VAL A 122 -1.65 17.76 -5.87
N ALA A 123 -2.69 18.44 -6.38
CA ALA A 123 -3.39 17.99 -7.58
C ALA A 123 -2.50 18.00 -8.85
N PRO A 124 -1.70 19.05 -9.11
CA PRO A 124 -0.71 19.03 -10.19
C PRO A 124 0.32 17.89 -10.08
N ALA A 125 0.84 17.60 -8.88
CA ALA A 125 1.79 16.51 -8.65
C ALA A 125 1.17 15.15 -8.92
N ALA A 126 -0.08 14.92 -8.46
CA ALA A 126 -0.83 13.71 -8.77
C ALA A 126 -1.05 13.54 -10.28
N ALA A 127 -1.42 14.62 -10.99
CA ALA A 127 -1.57 14.60 -12.44
C ALA A 127 -0.23 14.36 -13.17
N ALA A 128 0.90 14.77 -12.59
CA ALA A 128 2.23 14.56 -13.18
C ALA A 128 2.64 13.08 -13.13
N ILE A 129 2.39 12.39 -12.01
CA ILE A 129 2.65 10.94 -11.92
C ILE A 129 1.64 10.12 -12.72
N ALA A 130 0.38 10.56 -12.82
CA ALA A 130 -0.65 9.88 -13.63
C ALA A 130 -0.30 9.82 -15.13
N LYS A 131 0.54 10.73 -15.62
CA LYS A 131 1.03 10.72 -17.01
C LYS A 131 2.19 9.74 -17.26
N GLN A 132 2.84 9.28 -16.20
CA GLN A 132 4.10 8.52 -16.27
C GLN A 132 3.96 7.08 -15.79
N TYR A 133 2.98 6.81 -14.92
CA TYR A 133 2.81 5.52 -14.27
C TYR A 133 1.43 4.91 -14.55
N PRO A 134 1.27 3.58 -14.42
CA PRO A 134 -0.02 2.92 -14.64
C PRO A 134 -1.13 3.49 -13.74
N PRO A 135 -2.35 3.72 -14.27
CA PRO A 135 -3.46 4.30 -13.50
C PRO A 135 -3.80 3.54 -12.19
N ASP A 136 -3.81 2.20 -12.24
CA ASP A 136 -4.08 1.36 -11.06
C ASP A 136 -3.03 1.53 -9.96
N ASP A 137 -1.77 1.79 -10.33
CA ASP A 137 -0.67 2.00 -9.40
C ASP A 137 -0.75 3.40 -8.78
N VAL A 138 -1.03 4.43 -9.60
CA VAL A 138 -1.22 5.81 -9.13
C VAL A 138 -2.40 5.89 -8.17
N SER A 139 -3.55 5.32 -8.54
CA SER A 139 -4.76 5.33 -7.72
C SER A 139 -4.53 4.66 -6.37
N LEU A 140 -3.83 3.52 -6.36
CA LEU A 140 -3.51 2.80 -5.13
C LEU A 140 -2.56 3.59 -4.23
N TYR A 141 -1.52 4.20 -4.79
CA TYR A 141 -0.55 4.99 -4.03
C TYR A 141 -1.18 6.23 -3.38
N LEU A 142 -1.90 7.04 -4.16
CA LEU A 142 -2.56 8.24 -3.64
C LEU A 142 -3.63 7.89 -2.61
N SER A 143 -4.38 6.81 -2.83
CA SER A 143 -5.33 6.31 -1.83
C SER A 143 -4.63 5.85 -0.54
N THR A 144 -3.44 5.26 -0.64
CA THR A 144 -2.68 4.79 0.53
C THR A 144 -2.19 5.96 1.37
N LEU A 145 -1.64 7.02 0.76
CA LEU A 145 -1.25 8.25 1.47
C LEU A 145 -2.42 8.85 2.24
N LEU A 146 -3.57 9.03 1.56
CA LEU A 146 -4.78 9.58 2.16
C LEU A 146 -5.33 8.70 3.29
N CYS A 147 -5.15 7.38 3.19
CA CYS A 147 -5.59 6.43 4.20
C CYS A 147 -4.71 6.43 5.46
N GLN A 148 -3.39 6.66 5.29
CA GLN A 148 -2.43 6.65 6.38
C GLN A 148 -2.42 7.94 7.17
N ASP A 149 -2.44 9.06 6.46
CA ASP A 149 -2.41 10.39 7.05
C ASP A 149 -3.35 11.33 6.29
N PRO A 150 -4.66 11.29 6.62
CA PRO A 150 -5.65 12.17 6.01
C PRO A 150 -5.50 13.64 6.42
N GLU A 151 -4.71 13.95 7.45
CA GLU A 151 -4.44 15.33 7.87
C GLU A 151 -3.43 15.98 6.92
N THR A 152 -2.34 15.27 6.61
CA THR A 152 -1.31 15.72 5.67
C THR A 152 -1.79 15.65 4.22
N TRP A 153 -2.47 14.56 3.84
CA TRP A 153 -2.82 14.27 2.44
C TRP A 153 -4.29 14.51 2.09
N GLY A 154 -5.01 15.27 2.91
CA GLY A 154 -6.45 15.50 2.74
C GLY A 154 -6.89 16.04 1.38
N GLU A 155 -6.03 16.81 0.70
CA GLU A 155 -6.28 17.36 -0.66
C GLU A 155 -6.35 16.27 -1.74
N LEU A 156 -5.85 15.06 -1.48
CA LEU A 156 -5.99 13.92 -2.39
C LEU A 156 -7.42 13.37 -2.47
N ARG A 157 -8.33 13.74 -1.56
CA ARG A 157 -9.72 13.25 -1.59
C ARG A 157 -10.40 13.52 -2.93
N ASP A 158 -10.23 14.72 -3.46
CA ASP A 158 -10.86 15.14 -4.72
C ASP A 158 -10.20 14.47 -5.93
N VAL A 159 -8.91 14.13 -5.83
CA VAL A 159 -8.17 13.40 -6.86
C VAL A 159 -8.60 11.93 -6.92
N VAL A 160 -8.62 11.26 -5.77
CA VAL A 160 -8.88 9.81 -5.67
C VAL A 160 -10.35 9.46 -5.95
N THR A 161 -11.28 10.39 -5.69
CA THR A 161 -12.72 10.19 -5.97
C THR A 161 -13.11 10.47 -7.42
N SER A 162 -12.29 11.22 -8.16
CA SER A 162 -12.56 11.55 -9.57
C SER A 162 -12.26 10.40 -10.55
N ASP A 163 -11.54 9.36 -10.11
CA ASP A 163 -11.14 8.18 -10.91
C ASP A 163 -12.04 6.93 -10.64
N SER A 164 -13.22 7.09 -10.03
CA SER A 164 -14.17 5.98 -9.74
C SER A 164 -15.32 5.88 -10.73
#